data_AF-S7VYK4-F1
#
_entry.id   AF-S7VYK4-F1
#
_cell.length_a   1.000
_cell.length_b   1.000
_cell.length_c   1.000
_cell.angle_alpha   90.00
_cell.angle_beta   90.00
_cell.angle_gamma   90.00
#
_symmetry.space_group_name_H-M   'P 1'
#
loop_
_entity.id
_entity.type
_entity.pdbx_description
1 polymer ?
#
loop_
_entity_poly.entity_id
_entity_poly.type
_entity_poly.pdbx_seq_one_letter_code
_entity_poly.pdbx_strand_id
1 'polypeptide(L)' 'MRVEQLKHVMELISPDDKMMLLLKYQDNLSIKELADVLDIGESAVKMRLKRAKDKLVHKYTNYTKDGESI' A
#
# COMPACT_ATOMS: atom_id res chain seq x y z
N MET A 1 1.99 -12.28 15.06
CA MET A 1 3.24 -12.09 14.27
C MET A 1 3.03 -11.43 12.90
N ARG A 2 2.06 -11.84 12.06
CA ARG A 2 1.89 -11.24 10.71
C ARG A 2 1.53 -9.74 10.65
N VAL A 3 0.79 -9.22 11.65
CA VAL A 3 0.29 -7.83 11.64
C VAL A 3 1.39 -6.81 11.97
N GLU A 4 2.24 -7.09 12.96
CA GLU A 4 3.32 -6.18 13.36
C GLU A 4 4.37 -6.02 12.24
N GLN A 5 4.70 -7.11 11.55
CA GLN A 5 5.58 -7.06 10.36
C GLN A 5 4.96 -6.21 9.24
N LEU A 6 3.65 -6.35 8.99
CA LEU A 6 2.96 -5.53 7.99
C LEU A 6 2.95 -4.05 8.38
N LYS A 7 2.71 -3.73 9.66
CA LYS A 7 2.77 -2.34 10.15
C LYS A 7 4.14 -1.73 9.90
N HIS A 8 5.21 -2.45 10.24
CA HIS A 8 6.57 -1.97 10.03
C HIS A 8 6.86 -1.77 8.54
N VAL A 9 6.50 -2.73 7.69
CA VAL A 9 6.70 -2.60 6.23
C VAL A 9 5.87 -1.45 5.64
N MET A 10 4.68 -1.18 6.18
CA MET A 10 3.86 -0.02 5.81
C MET A 10 4.49 1.32 6.21
N GLU A 11 5.43 1.35 7.15
CA GLU A 11 6.26 2.53 7.46
C GLU A 11 7.45 2.69 6.50
N LEU A 12 7.86 1.61 5.83
CA LEU A 12 8.99 1.59 4.90
C LEU A 12 8.62 1.96 3.45
N ILE A 13 7.33 2.02 3.10
CA ILE A 13 6.85 2.50 1.78
C ILE A 13 6.71 4.03 1.77
N SER A 14 6.62 4.63 0.58
CA SER A 14 6.44 6.09 0.50
C SER A 14 5.09 6.52 1.10
N PRO A 15 4.99 7.76 1.63
CA PRO A 15 3.73 8.30 2.14
C PRO A 15 2.57 8.20 1.14
N ASP A 16 2.84 8.48 -0.14
CA ASP A 16 1.83 8.41 -1.20
C ASP A 16 1.30 6.98 -1.41
N ASP A 17 2.20 5.99 -1.46
CA ASP A 17 1.82 4.58 -1.63
C ASP A 17 1.04 4.11 -0.39
N LYS A 18 1.46 4.52 0.81
CA LYS A 18 0.78 4.22 2.07
C LYS A 18 -0.63 4.80 2.06
N MET A 19 -0.78 6.09 1.74
CA MET A 19 -2.07 6.77 1.65
C MET A 19 -3.01 6.06 0.67
N MET A 20 -2.53 5.71 -0.53
CA MET A 20 -3.32 4.96 -1.52
C MET A 20 -3.86 3.64 -0.97
N LEU A 21 -3.02 2.89 -0.25
CA LEU A 21 -3.41 1.60 0.33
C LEU A 21 -4.38 1.77 1.50
N LEU A 22 -4.16 2.75 2.38
CA LEU A 22 -5.04 3.01 3.52
C LEU A 22 -6.43 3.45 3.05
N LEU A 23 -6.51 4.44 2.16
CA LEU A 23 -7.79 4.90 1.62
C LEU A 23 -8.56 3.75 0.93
N LYS A 24 -7.85 2.88 0.20
CA LYS A 24 -8.48 1.78 -0.52
C LYS A 24 -8.95 0.63 0.38
N TYR A 25 -8.16 0.24 1.38
CA TYR A 25 -8.36 -1.01 2.14
C TYR A 25 -8.79 -0.78 3.58
N GLN A 26 -8.37 0.31 4.21
CA GLN A 26 -8.77 0.67 5.57
C GLN A 26 -10.06 1.49 5.55
N ASP A 27 -10.10 2.56 4.75
CA ASP A 27 -11.28 3.43 4.64
C ASP A 27 -12.28 2.94 3.59
N ASN A 28 -11.92 1.86 2.86
CA ASN A 28 -12.76 1.15 1.90
C ASN A 28 -13.30 2.02 0.74
N LEU A 29 -12.57 3.06 0.33
CA LEU A 29 -12.96 3.88 -0.82
C LEU A 29 -12.97 3.03 -2.10
N SER A 30 -13.95 3.27 -2.96
CA SER A 30 -14.00 2.76 -4.32
C SER A 30 -12.94 3.44 -5.21
N ILE A 31 -12.67 2.88 -6.38
CA ILE A 31 -11.75 3.50 -7.34
C ILE A 31 -12.27 4.87 -7.80
N LYS A 32 -13.58 5.03 -7.90
CA LYS A 32 -14.23 6.29 -8.28
C LYS A 32 -14.06 7.34 -7.19
N GLU A 33 -14.34 7.01 -5.93
CA GLU A 33 -14.13 7.94 -4.81
C GLU A 33 -12.66 8.31 -4.65
N LEU A 34 -11.74 7.38 -4.87
CA LEU A 34 -10.30 7.69 -4.90
C LEU A 34 -9.92 8.63 -6.04
N ALA A 35 -10.52 8.47 -7.22
CA ALA A 35 -10.30 9.35 -8.36
C ALA A 35 -10.77 10.77 -8.03
N ASP A 36 -11.95 10.88 -7.41
CA ASP A 36 -12.54 12.16 -7.01
C ASP A 36 -11.72 12.84 -5.89
N VAL A 37 -11.32 12.10 -4.85
CA VAL A 37 -10.53 12.63 -3.71
C VAL A 37 -9.14 13.09 -4.12
N LEU A 38 -8.52 12.40 -5.07
CA LEU A 38 -7.14 12.67 -5.51
C LEU A 38 -7.07 13.56 -6.75
N ASP A 39 -8.22 13.94 -7.32
CA ASP A 39 -8.35 14.70 -8.57
C ASP A 39 -7.52 14.10 -9.73
N ILE A 40 -7.64 12.78 -9.93
CA ILE A 40 -6.95 12.05 -11.01
C ILE A 40 -7.90 11.04 -11.66
N GLY A 41 -7.59 10.64 -12.90
CA GLY A 41 -8.40 9.61 -13.58
C GLY A 41 -8.33 8.22 -12.92
N GLU A 42 -9.41 7.44 -13.03
CA GLU A 42 -9.49 6.08 -12.47
C GLU A 42 -8.35 5.15 -12.92
N SER A 43 -7.89 5.28 -14.16
CA SER A 43 -6.75 4.51 -14.68
C SER A 43 -5.46 4.83 -13.92
N ALA A 44 -5.25 6.11 -13.57
CA ALA A 44 -4.11 6.53 -12.77
C ALA A 44 -4.22 5.98 -11.34
N VAL A 45 -5.42 5.97 -10.74
CA VAL A 45 -5.70 5.33 -9.44
C VAL A 45 -5.33 3.85 -9.48
N LYS A 46 -5.82 3.09 -10.47
CA LYS A 46 -5.54 1.65 -10.63
C LYS A 46 -4.04 1.39 -10.76
N MET A 47 -3.33 2.19 -11.55
CA MET A 47 -1.87 2.06 -11.72
C MET A 47 -1.09 2.40 -10.46
N ARG A 48 -1.50 3.44 -9.71
CA ARG A 48 -0.89 3.79 -8.42
C ARG A 48 -1.12 2.70 -7.40
N LEU A 49 -2.36 2.19 -7.27
CA LEU A 49 -2.68 1.07 -6.38
C LEU A 49 -1.89 -0.20 -6.70
N LYS A 50 -1.79 -0.57 -7.98
CA LYS A 50 -1.00 -1.73 -8.40
C LYS A 50 0.46 -1.55 -7.98
N ARG A 51 1.08 -0.42 -8.32
CA ARG A 51 2.48 -0.15 -7.97
C ARG A 51 2.72 -0.10 -6.46
N ALA A 52 1.81 0.51 -5.69
CA ALA A 52 1.90 0.54 -4.24
C ALA A 52 1.84 -0.87 -3.63
N LYS A 53 0.95 -1.74 -4.14
CA LYS A 53 0.89 -3.16 -3.76
C LYS A 53 2.15 -3.92 -4.10
N ASP A 54 2.64 -3.78 -5.34
CA ASP A 54 3.84 -4.50 -5.79
C ASP A 54 5.05 -4.12 -4.93
N LYS A 55 5.21 -2.83 -4.61
CA LYS A 55 6.25 -2.34 -3.69
C LYS A 55 6.08 -2.87 -2.27
N LEU A 56 4.86 -2.89 -1.74
CA LEU A 56 4.57 -3.42 -0.41
C LEU A 56 4.93 -4.90 -0.33
N VAL A 57 4.51 -5.71 -1.30
CA VAL A 57 4.81 -7.15 -1.36
C VAL A 57 6.31 -7.38 -1.50
N HIS A 58 7.00 -6.61 -2.33
CA HIS A 58 8.45 -6.73 -2.49
C HIS A 58 9.18 -6.41 -1.18
N LYS A 59 8.84 -5.30 -0.51
CA LYS A 59 9.44 -4.95 0.80
C LYS A 59 9.11 -5.96 1.87
N TYR A 60 7.87 -6.43 1.94
CA TYR A 60 7.47 -7.46 2.89
C TYR A 60 8.26 -8.76 2.66
N THR A 61 8.39 -9.17 1.40
CA THR A 61 9.16 -10.38 1.04
C THR A 61 10.63 -10.25 1.43
N ASN A 62 11.26 -9.11 1.15
CA ASN A 62 12.67 -8.90 1.52
C ASN A 62 12.83 -8.81 3.04
N TYR A 63 11.93 -8.09 3.73
CA TYR A 63 11.90 -8.05 5.21
C TYR A 63 11.80 -9.46 5.80
N THR A 64 10.99 -10.35 5.20
CA THR A 64 10.91 -11.75 5.65
C THR A 64 12.10 -12.63 5.24
N LYS A 65 12.92 -12.21 4.27
CA LYS A 65 14.12 -12.94 3.80
C LYS A 65 15.40 -12.53 4.55
N ASP A 66 15.49 -11.27 4.98
CA ASP A 66 16.72 -10.68 5.52
C ASP A 66 16.85 -10.73 7.06
N GLY A 67 15.92 -11.36 7.78
CA GLY A 67 16.16 -11.79 9.16
C GLY A 67 15.08 -11.42 10.17
N GLU A 68 14.90 -12.35 11.12
CA GLU A 68 14.08 -12.28 12.33
C GLU A 68 12.56 -12.45 12.12
N SER A 69 12.18 -13.73 12.04
CA SER A 69 11.01 -14.17 12.80
C SER A 69 11.28 -13.84 14.27
N ILE A 70 10.53 -12.88 14.80
CA ILE A 70 10.21 -12.89 16.23
C ILE A 70 9.41 -14.16 16.48
#